data_AF-A0A521WD62-F1
#
_entry.id   AF-A0A521WD62-F1
#
_cell.length_a   1.000
_cell.length_b   1.000
_cell.length_c   1.000
_cell.angle_alpha   90.00
_cell.angle_beta   90.00
_cell.angle_gamma   90.00
#
_symmetry.space_group_name_H-M   'P 1'
#
loop_
_entity.id
_entity.type
_entity.pdbx_description
1 polymer ?
#
loop_
_entity_poly.entity_id
_entity_poly.type
_entity_poly.pdbx_seq_one_letter_code
_entity_poly.pdbx_strand_id
1 'polypeptide(L)'
;MGCDRAGSRGAFVRGAAGGLARVLEQTASLHRLVAGGAWEAAAAVEAERRGLLEQFFAVPPPAAELPAILAQLRELIEANERLIELGAQLRRRTAQESQQATMGRRAVRAYAGQAG
;
A
#
# COMPACT_ATOMS: atom_id res chain seq x y z
N MET A 1 -21.94 41.11 18.31
CA MET A 1 -21.48 40.99 16.91
C MET A 1 -20.84 39.61 16.77
N GLY A 2 -21.57 38.71 16.11
CA GLY A 2 -21.30 37.29 15.77
C GLY A 2 -20.18 36.51 16.47
N CYS A 3 -20.56 35.71 17.48
CA CYS A 3 -20.02 34.36 17.65
C CYS A 3 -20.54 33.45 16.51
N ASP A 4 -19.91 32.28 16.36
CA ASP A 4 -20.24 31.15 15.49
C ASP A 4 -19.74 31.13 14.04
N ARG A 5 -18.60 30.44 13.88
CA ARG A 5 -18.44 29.38 12.87
C ARG A 5 -17.63 28.21 13.46
N ALA A 6 -18.12 27.69 14.59
CA ALA A 6 -17.82 26.32 14.99
C ALA A 6 -18.87 25.42 14.33
N GLY A 7 -18.51 24.76 13.23
CA GLY A 7 -19.45 23.89 12.54
C GLY A 7 -18.83 23.17 11.36
N SER A 8 -18.67 21.86 11.51
CA SER A 8 -18.74 20.88 10.42
C SER A 8 -17.45 20.55 9.65
N ARG A 9 -16.41 20.10 10.37
CA ARG A 9 -15.55 19.02 9.89
C ARG A 9 -15.42 17.98 10.99
N GLY A 10 -16.36 17.05 11.03
CA GLY A 10 -16.45 16.05 12.09
C GLY A 10 -15.17 15.26 12.27
N ALA A 11 -14.73 15.13 13.52
CA ALA A 11 -14.33 13.85 14.11
C ALA A 11 -13.23 12.98 13.45
N PHE A 12 -12.37 13.46 12.55
CA PHE A 12 -11.39 12.59 11.89
C PHE A 12 -10.02 12.55 12.62
N VAL A 13 -9.99 11.73 13.67
CA VAL A 13 -8.80 11.14 14.33
C VAL A 13 -7.96 12.12 15.18
N ARG A 14 -7.87 11.83 16.48
CA ARG A 14 -7.16 12.60 17.52
C ARG A 14 -5.70 12.91 17.14
N GLY A 15 -5.41 14.13 16.67
CA GLY A 15 -4.05 14.63 16.45
C GLY A 15 -3.32 14.07 15.22
N ALA A 16 -2.25 14.73 14.78
CA ALA A 16 -1.47 14.32 13.60
C ALA A 16 -0.89 12.90 13.79
N ALA A 17 -0.45 12.57 15.01
CA ALA A 17 0.02 11.23 15.37
C ALA A 17 -1.05 10.12 15.21
N GLY A 18 -2.34 10.45 15.31
CA GLY A 18 -3.42 9.49 15.07
C GLY A 18 -3.64 9.18 13.57
N GLY A 19 -3.40 10.18 12.70
CA GLY A 19 -3.47 10.01 11.25
C GLY A 19 -2.43 9.03 10.71
N LEU A 20 -1.17 9.17 11.16
CA LEU A 20 -0.09 8.26 10.76
C LEU A 20 -0.28 6.83 11.30
N ALA A 21 -0.82 6.65 12.50
CA ALA A 21 -1.13 5.33 13.03
C ALA A 21 -2.12 4.57 12.11
N ARG A 22 -3.16 5.24 11.61
CA ARG A 22 -4.09 4.65 10.64
C ARG A 22 -3.42 4.29 9.31
N VAL A 23 -2.47 5.11 8.84
CA VAL A 23 -1.68 4.82 7.64
C VAL A 23 -0.81 3.57 7.84
N LEU A 24 -0.22 3.39 9.03
CA LEU A 24 0.55 2.19 9.38
C LEU A 24 -0.34 0.93 9.37
N GLU A 25 -1.53 1.00 9.97
CA GLU A 25 -2.51 -0.08 9.94
C GLU A 25 -2.91 -0.46 8.51
N GLN A 26 -3.15 0.53 7.66
CA GLN A 26 -3.46 0.31 6.24
C GLN A 26 -2.26 -0.29 5.49
N THR A 27 -1.04 0.15 5.78
CA THR A 27 0.19 -0.43 5.20
C THR A 27 0.34 -1.91 5.59
N ALA A 28 0.04 -2.26 6.84
CA ALA A 28 0.03 -3.66 7.28
C ALA A 28 -1.11 -4.47 6.61
N SER A 29 -2.27 -3.86 6.38
CA SER A 29 -3.36 -4.46 5.60
C SER A 29 -2.96 -4.73 4.15
N LEU A 30 -2.32 -3.76 3.49
CA LEU A 30 -1.80 -3.90 2.13
C LEU A 30 -0.83 -5.05 2.00
N HIS A 31 0.11 -5.19 2.95
CA HIS A 31 1.01 -6.34 3.02
C HIS A 31 0.26 -7.67 2.97
N ARG A 32 -0.75 -7.83 3.83
CA ARG A 32 -1.56 -9.07 3.88
C ARG A 32 -2.34 -9.31 2.59
N LEU A 33 -2.95 -8.27 2.02
CA LEU A 33 -3.73 -8.37 0.79
C LEU A 33 -2.86 -8.71 -0.42
N VAL A 34 -1.70 -8.05 -0.55
CA VAL A 34 -0.72 -8.31 -1.61
C VAL A 34 -0.13 -9.71 -1.49
N ALA A 35 0.24 -10.14 -0.28
CA ALA A 35 0.73 -11.49 -0.04
C ALA A 35 -0.33 -12.56 -0.36
N GLY A 36 -1.61 -12.26 -0.12
CA GLY A 36 -2.75 -13.12 -0.46
C GLY A 36 -3.22 -13.03 -1.92
N GLY A 37 -2.60 -12.19 -2.75
CA GLY A 37 -3.00 -11.99 -4.16
C GLY A 37 -4.36 -11.27 -4.33
N ALA A 38 -4.87 -10.62 -3.29
CA ALA A 38 -6.13 -9.87 -3.30
C ALA A 38 -5.93 -8.45 -3.89
N TRP A 39 -5.56 -8.39 -5.17
CA TRP A 39 -5.08 -7.16 -5.83
C TRP A 39 -6.10 -6.02 -5.87
N GLU A 40 -7.37 -6.33 -6.15
CA GLU A 40 -8.46 -5.32 -6.17
C GLU A 40 -8.68 -4.69 -4.79
N ALA A 41 -8.72 -5.52 -3.75
CA ALA A 41 -8.84 -5.04 -2.37
C ALA A 41 -7.60 -4.23 -1.96
N ALA A 42 -6.40 -4.66 -2.38
CA ALA A 42 -5.17 -3.90 -2.14
C ALA A 42 -5.21 -2.53 -2.81
N ALA A 43 -5.70 -2.44 -4.06
CA ALA A 43 -5.83 -1.16 -4.78
C ALA A 43 -6.79 -0.20 -4.07
N ALA A 44 -7.93 -0.70 -3.57
CA ALA A 44 -8.90 0.09 -2.81
C ALA A 44 -8.29 0.66 -1.51
N VAL A 45 -7.57 -0.18 -0.75
CA VAL A 45 -6.90 0.25 0.48
C VAL A 45 -5.79 1.26 0.19
N GLU A 46 -5.02 1.08 -0.88
CA GLU A 46 -3.97 2.03 -1.26
C GLU A 46 -4.54 3.41 -1.64
N ALA A 47 -5.69 3.44 -2.32
CA ALA A 47 -6.37 4.70 -2.64
C ALA A 47 -6.78 5.46 -1.36
N GLU A 48 -7.35 4.77 -0.37
CA GLU A 48 -7.69 5.38 0.93
C GLU A 48 -6.43 5.86 1.67
N ARG A 49 -5.39 5.02 1.69
CA ARG A 49 -4.12 5.33 2.37
C ARG A 49 -3.43 6.56 1.80
N ARG A 50 -3.42 6.71 0.47
CA ARG A 50 -2.91 7.90 -0.20
C ARG A 50 -3.65 9.15 0.24
N GLY A 51 -4.98 9.10 0.29
CA GLY A 51 -5.80 10.22 0.74
C GLY A 51 -5.48 10.65 2.18
N LEU A 52 -5.19 9.70 3.08
CA LEU A 52 -4.78 10.01 4.45
C LEU A 52 -3.38 10.63 4.52
N LEU A 53 -2.44 10.15 3.71
CA LEU A 53 -1.09 10.73 3.62
C LEU A 53 -1.14 12.17 3.11
N GLU A 54 -1.91 12.43 2.06
CA GLU A 54 -2.11 13.78 1.52
C GLU A 54 -2.70 14.72 2.58
N GLN A 55 -3.71 14.27 3.32
CA GLN A 55 -4.31 15.05 4.42
C GLN A 55 -3.31 15.30 5.56
N PHE A 56 -2.52 14.30 5.93
CA PHE A 56 -1.53 14.42 6.99
C PHE A 56 -0.45 15.45 6.65
N PHE A 57 0.06 15.43 5.42
CA PHE A 57 1.09 16.38 4.97
C PHE A 57 0.55 17.75 4.56
N ALA A 58 -0.77 17.94 4.47
CA ALA A 58 -1.37 19.22 4.11
C ALA A 58 -1.17 20.31 5.18
N VAL A 59 -0.94 19.93 6.45
CA VAL A 59 -0.76 20.85 7.56
C VAL A 59 0.47 20.44 8.37
N PRO A 60 1.42 21.36 8.61
CA PRO A 60 2.58 21.05 9.45
C PRO A 60 2.13 20.75 10.89
N PRO A 61 2.64 19.66 11.51
CA PRO A 61 2.29 19.33 12.89
C PRO A 61 2.93 20.31 13.89
N PRO A 62 2.35 20.44 15.10
CA PRO A 62 2.95 21.24 16.15
C PRO A 62 4.28 20.63 16.62
N ALA A 63 5.23 21.49 17.01
CA ALA A 63 6.59 21.07 17.38
C ALA A 63 6.63 20.01 18.50
N ALA A 64 5.67 20.06 19.44
CA ALA A 64 5.55 19.11 20.53
C ALA A 64 5.23 17.67 20.05
N GLU A 65 4.61 17.51 18.88
CA GLU A 65 4.26 16.19 18.32
C GLU A 65 5.34 15.63 17.38
N LEU A 66 6.33 16.44 16.97
CA LEU A 66 7.36 16.05 16.01
C LEU A 66 8.13 14.77 16.39
N PRO A 67 8.58 14.56 17.64
CA PRO A 67 9.31 13.35 17.98
C PRO A 67 8.49 12.07 17.76
N ALA A 68 7.21 12.08 18.11
CA ALA A 68 6.30 10.94 17.91
C ALA A 68 6.02 10.70 16.43
N ILE A 69 5.78 11.77 15.68
CA ILE A 69 5.56 11.72 14.23
C ILE A 69 6.80 11.17 13.50
N LEU A 70 8.01 11.61 13.87
CA LEU A 70 9.24 11.12 13.26
C LEU A 70 9.45 9.63 13.49
N ALA A 71 9.10 9.11 14.68
CA ALA A 71 9.16 7.69 14.96
C ALA A 71 8.20 6.90 14.04
N GLN A 72 6.95 7.36 13.92
CA GLN A 72 5.95 6.72 13.06
C GLN A 72 6.30 6.82 11.57
N LEU A 73 6.91 7.92 11.12
CA LEU A 73 7.37 8.06 9.73
C LEU A 73 8.49 7.08 9.39
N ARG A 74 9.43 6.85 10.31
CA ARG A 74 10.48 5.83 10.12
C ARG A 74 9.88 4.44 9.97
N GLU A 75 8.96 4.09 10.87
CA GLU A 75 8.24 2.81 10.81
C GLU A 75 7.48 2.66 9.47
N LEU A 76 6.84 3.74 9.01
CA LEU A 76 6.10 3.74 7.76
C LEU A 76 7.03 3.56 6.55
N ILE A 77 8.20 4.19 6.55
CA ILE A 77 9.20 4.04 5.49
C ILE A 77 9.66 2.58 5.42
N GLU A 78 10.05 1.98 6.56
CA GLU A 78 10.46 0.57 6.61
C GLU A 78 9.35 -0.37 6.13
N ALA A 79 8.10 -0.12 6.53
CA ALA A 79 6.95 -0.92 6.11
C ALA A 79 6.71 -0.81 4.59
N ASN A 80 6.86 0.39 4.03
CA ASN A 80 6.75 0.63 2.59
C ASN A 80 7.87 -0.06 1.80
N GLU A 81 9.11 -0.03 2.29
CA GLU A 81 10.24 -0.73 1.67
C GLU A 81 9.98 -2.23 1.56
N ARG A 82 9.50 -2.85 2.65
CA ARG A 82 9.09 -4.26 2.64
C ARG A 82 7.98 -4.53 1.63
N LEU A 83 7.02 -3.61 1.47
CA LEU A 83 5.91 -3.77 0.53
C LEU A 83 6.39 -3.70 -0.93
N ILE A 84 7.31 -2.79 -1.23
CA ILE A 84 7.94 -2.65 -2.54
C ILE A 84 8.72 -3.90 -2.88
N GLU A 85 9.49 -4.43 -1.94
CA GLU A 85 10.25 -5.66 -2.12
C GLU A 85 9.33 -6.85 -2.39
N LEU A 86 8.27 -7.02 -1.59
CA LEU A 86 7.25 -8.05 -1.81
C LEU A 86 6.64 -7.95 -3.22
N GLY A 87 6.25 -6.75 -3.66
CA GLY A 87 5.72 -6.52 -5.00
C GLY A 87 6.73 -6.88 -6.10
N ALA A 88 8.02 -6.57 -5.90
CA ALA A 88 9.08 -6.92 -6.84
C ALA A 88 9.32 -8.44 -6.92
N GLN A 89 9.22 -9.15 -5.79
CA GLN A 89 9.32 -10.61 -5.75
C GLN A 89 8.13 -11.26 -6.47
N LEU A 90 6.91 -10.81 -6.21
CA LEU A 90 5.70 -11.34 -6.86
C LEU A 90 5.73 -11.12 -8.37
N ARG A 91 6.12 -9.93 -8.85
CA ARG A 91 6.30 -9.68 -10.31
C ARG A 91 7.32 -10.63 -10.94
N ARG A 92 8.46 -10.85 -10.29
CA ARG A 92 9.50 -11.78 -10.77
C ARG A 92 8.97 -13.21 -10.87
N ARG A 93 8.24 -13.66 -9.86
CA ARG A 93 7.60 -14.99 -9.86
C ARG A 93 6.60 -15.15 -11.01
N THR A 94 5.68 -14.19 -11.17
CA THR A 94 4.69 -14.23 -12.25
C THR A 94 5.34 -14.20 -13.65
N ALA A 95 6.43 -13.46 -13.82
CA ALA A 95 7.19 -13.46 -15.06
C ALA A 95 7.82 -14.83 -15.36
N GLN A 96 8.41 -15.48 -14.35
CA GLN A 96 8.99 -16.82 -14.48
C GLN A 96 7.92 -17.88 -14.81
N GLU A 97 6.80 -17.87 -14.11
CA GLU A 97 5.67 -18.77 -14.35
C GLU A 97 5.12 -18.60 -15.79
N SER A 98 5.02 -17.35 -16.27
CA SER A 98 4.57 -17.05 -17.64
C SER A 98 5.56 -17.54 -18.72
N GLN A 99 6.86 -17.42 -18.46
CA GLN A 99 7.91 -17.94 -19.35
C GLN A 99 7.85 -19.47 -19.44
N GLN A 100 7.75 -20.15 -18.30
CA GLN A 100 7.64 -21.61 -18.24
C GLN A 100 6.39 -22.11 -18.99
N ALA A 101 5.24 -21.48 -18.80
CA ALA A 101 4.02 -21.83 -19.53
C ALA A 101 4.17 -21.67 -21.05
N THR A 102 4.90 -20.65 -21.49
CA THR A 102 5.16 -20.41 -22.92
C THR A 102 6.12 -21.43 -23.51
N MET A 103 7.18 -21.81 -22.79
CA MET A 103 8.09 -22.87 -23.20
C MET A 103 7.38 -24.23 -23.26
N GLY A 104 6.54 -24.56 -22.27
CA GLY A 104 5.74 -25.78 -22.26
C GLY A 104 4.80 -25.86 -23.47
N ARG A 105 4.08 -24.78 -23.79
CA ARG A 105 3.24 -24.71 -25.00
C ARG A 105 4.03 -24.90 -26.30
N ARG A 106 5.26 -24.37 -26.38
CA ARG A 106 6.14 -24.58 -27.55
C ARG A 106 6.62 -26.03 -27.66
N ALA A 107 7.01 -26.65 -26.55
CA ALA A 107 7.43 -28.04 -26.51
C ALA A 107 6.30 -28.98 -26.95
N VAL A 108 5.09 -28.80 -26.41
CA VAL A 108 3.91 -29.60 -26.80
C VAL A 108 3.61 -29.47 -28.30
N ARG A 109 3.67 -28.25 -28.86
CA ARG A 109 3.49 -28.05 -30.31
C ARG A 109 4.58 -28.73 -31.15
N ALA A 110 5.83 -28.73 -30.70
CA ALA A 110 6.92 -29.38 -31.40
C ALA A 110 6.75 -30.91 -31.45
N TYR A 111 6.34 -31.52 -30.34
CA TYR A 111 6.05 -32.96 -30.29
C TYR A 111 4.79 -33.34 -31.06
N ALA A 112 3.73 -32.53 -30.99
CA ALA A 112 2.50 -32.76 -31.76
C ALA A 112 2.71 -32.62 -33.28
N GLY A 113 3.63 -31.75 -33.71
CA GLY A 113 3.98 -31.55 -35.12
C GLY A 113 4.94 -32.58 -35.71
N GLN A 114 5.55 -33.43 -34.87
CA GLN A 114 6.44 -34.53 -35.30
C GLN A 114 5.74 -35.89 -35.34
N ALA A 115 4.47 -35.98 -34.92
CA ALA A 115 3.68 -37.20 -34.84
C ALA A 115 2.65 -37.36 -36.00
N GLY A 116 2.78 -36.56 -37.06
CA GLY A 116 1.99 -36.67 -38.30
C GLY A 116 2.90 -36.57 -39.52
#